data_AF-A0A1F3CWC8-F1
#
_entry.id   AF-A0A1F3CWC8-F1
#
_cell.length_a   1.000
_cell.length_b   1.000
_cell.length_c   1.000
_cell.angle_alpha   90.00
_cell.angle_beta   90.00
_cell.angle_gamma   90.00
#
_symmetry.space_group_name_H-M   'P 1'
#
loop_
_entity.id
_entity.type
_entity.pdbx_description
1 polymer ?
#
loop_
_entity_poly.entity_id
_entity_poly.type
_entity_poly.pdbx_seq_one_letter_code
_entity_poly.pdbx_strand_id
1 'polypeptide(L)'
;MIVQTQQGPLLTREQLTRYSRQVILEDVGVAGQHRLLNSKVLVIGAGGLGSPVSLYLAAAGIGTLGIVDGDRVDLSNLHRQIIHFTHDIGRPKTQSARRTLEDVNPDVKVVPYQTTLTSENAFEIIGPYDVVVNGSDNFPTRYLVNDACVMLGKPLVDASILKWEGQATTFLPGRGCYRCLFPTPPPPGTVPSCAEGGIIGAVAGFMGSLEALEAVKILLGTGEPLANRLLIVDALSGEIRALRWQRNAACPVCGDHPTITGLIDYEEFCGLPGRTHAAPASAPAEPAVAGDIPEADPDEARRLIEAGAQLVDVREPWEWAMIRVPGATLIPMADIPSRLSEIDPNRPTVIMCAVGGRSGRVVEALRQAGYAKAVNMAGGIVEWTNRQFPTERGTRQ
;
A
#
# COMPACT_ATOMS: atom_id res chain seq x y z
N MET A 1 -47.31 1.87 18.86
CA MET A 1 -46.08 2.31 19.56
C MET A 1 -45.36 3.29 18.66
N ILE A 2 -45.36 4.57 19.03
CA ILE A 2 -44.68 5.62 18.28
C ILE A 2 -43.19 5.44 18.55
N VAL A 3 -42.43 5.05 17.52
CA VAL A 3 -40.96 5.02 17.59
C VAL A 3 -40.51 6.48 17.61
N GLN A 4 -40.11 6.96 18.79
CA GLN A 4 -39.39 8.22 18.91
C GLN A 4 -38.06 8.08 18.18
N THR A 5 -37.98 8.57 16.96
CA THR A 5 -36.71 8.84 16.29
C THR A 5 -36.01 9.92 17.11
N GLN A 6 -34.93 9.56 17.81
CA GLN A 6 -34.04 10.55 18.41
C GLN A 6 -33.48 11.40 17.27
N GLN A 7 -34.06 12.58 17.07
CA GLN A 7 -33.52 13.58 16.16
C GLN A 7 -32.25 14.10 16.80
N GLY A 8 -31.10 13.68 16.28
CA GLY A 8 -29.82 14.32 16.59
C GLY A 8 -29.86 15.82 16.23
N PRO A 9 -28.91 16.62 16.73
CA PRO A 9 -28.87 18.05 16.45
C PRO A 9 -29.03 18.33 14.95
N LEU A 10 -29.87 19.32 14.64
CA LEU A 10 -30.11 19.76 13.26
C LEU A 10 -28.79 20.21 12.62
N LEU A 11 -28.57 19.83 11.37
CA LEU A 11 -27.43 20.29 10.58
C LEU A 11 -27.39 21.83 10.57
N THR A 12 -26.20 22.41 10.71
CA THR A 12 -26.05 23.86 10.59
C THR A 12 -26.37 24.32 9.17
N ARG A 13 -26.64 25.61 8.99
CA ARG A 13 -26.87 26.18 7.65
C ARG A 13 -25.68 25.97 6.71
N GLU A 14 -24.48 26.06 7.23
CA GLU A 14 -23.24 25.82 6.49
C GLU A 14 -23.13 24.34 6.08
N GLN A 15 -23.40 23.42 7.00
CA GLN A 15 -23.44 21.98 6.72
C GLN A 15 -24.51 21.62 5.68
N LEU A 16 -25.73 22.17 5.78
CA LEU A 16 -26.77 21.98 4.78
C LEU A 16 -26.36 22.50 3.40
N THR A 17 -25.62 23.61 3.35
CA THR A 17 -25.11 24.16 2.09
C THR A 17 -24.06 23.24 1.49
N ARG A 18 -23.05 22.86 2.30
CA ARG A 18 -21.94 21.98 1.91
C ARG A 18 -22.43 20.61 1.42
N TYR A 19 -23.31 19.96 2.19
CA TYR A 19 -23.78 18.61 1.91
C TYR A 19 -25.09 18.58 1.11
N SER A 20 -25.55 19.70 0.57
CA SER A 20 -26.83 19.81 -0.15
C SER A 20 -27.01 18.73 -1.22
N ARG A 21 -25.96 18.40 -1.97
CA ARG A 21 -25.98 17.38 -3.03
C ARG A 21 -26.00 15.93 -2.52
N GLN A 22 -25.56 15.69 -1.28
CA GLN A 22 -25.68 14.39 -0.62
C GLN A 22 -27.05 14.25 0.05
N VAL A 23 -27.49 15.29 0.76
CA VAL A 23 -28.76 15.30 1.51
C VAL A 23 -29.99 15.12 0.61
N ILE A 24 -29.94 15.55 -0.65
CA ILE A 24 -31.06 15.33 -1.59
C ILE A 24 -31.23 13.87 -2.01
N LEU A 25 -30.24 13.00 -1.80
CA LEU A 25 -30.34 11.58 -2.13
C LEU A 25 -31.24 10.90 -1.09
N GLU A 26 -32.21 10.11 -1.57
CA GLU A 26 -33.17 9.40 -0.70
C GLU A 26 -32.46 8.47 0.31
N ASP A 27 -31.43 7.77 -0.16
CA ASP A 27 -30.61 6.86 0.67
C ASP A 27 -29.73 7.55 1.70
N VAL A 28 -29.58 8.89 1.62
CA VAL A 28 -28.78 9.69 2.55
C VAL A 28 -29.71 10.55 3.40
N GLY A 29 -30.39 11.53 2.80
CA GLY A 29 -31.22 12.47 3.54
C GLY A 29 -30.46 13.26 4.62
N VAL A 30 -31.19 14.03 5.42
CA VAL A 30 -30.62 14.72 6.58
C VAL A 30 -30.14 13.71 7.64
N ALA A 31 -30.88 12.61 7.83
CA ALA A 31 -30.58 11.60 8.84
C ALA A 31 -29.28 10.83 8.52
N GLY A 32 -29.06 10.43 7.26
CA GLY A 32 -27.84 9.78 6.83
C GLY A 32 -26.64 10.71 6.89
N GLN A 33 -26.80 11.99 6.50
CA GLN A 33 -25.73 12.97 6.65
C GLN A 33 -25.35 13.18 8.14
N HIS A 34 -26.34 13.26 9.02
CA HIS A 34 -26.09 13.30 10.46
C HIS A 34 -25.35 12.04 10.95
N ARG A 35 -25.68 10.86 10.42
CA ARG A 35 -24.95 9.63 10.74
C ARG A 35 -23.49 9.70 10.29
N LEU A 36 -23.21 10.17 9.07
CA LEU A 36 -21.83 10.35 8.57
C LEU A 36 -21.03 11.29 9.49
N LEU A 37 -21.63 12.43 9.88
CA LEU A 37 -21.01 13.40 10.80
C LEU A 37 -20.74 12.85 12.20
N ASN A 38 -21.41 11.77 12.61
CA ASN A 38 -21.17 11.11 13.90
C ASN A 38 -20.33 9.83 13.78
N SER A 39 -19.94 9.45 12.55
CA SER A 39 -19.16 8.25 12.27
C SER A 39 -17.66 8.50 12.38
N LYS A 40 -16.92 7.44 12.70
CA LYS A 40 -15.46 7.43 12.82
C LYS A 40 -14.88 6.39 11.86
N VAL A 41 -14.01 6.82 10.95
CA VAL A 41 -13.32 5.91 10.02
C VAL A 41 -11.81 5.96 10.27
N LEU A 42 -11.19 4.79 10.35
CA LEU A 42 -9.73 4.66 10.38
C LEU A 42 -9.22 4.33 8.98
N VAL A 43 -8.30 5.13 8.46
CA VAL A 43 -7.59 4.88 7.20
C VAL A 43 -6.15 4.50 7.50
N ILE A 44 -5.76 3.30 7.06
CA ILE A 44 -4.44 2.73 7.32
C ILE A 44 -3.59 2.91 6.06
N GLY A 45 -2.59 3.77 6.15
CA GLY A 45 -1.80 4.28 5.03
C GLY A 45 -2.40 5.55 4.46
N ALA A 46 -1.58 6.60 4.34
CA ALA A 46 -1.87 7.84 3.62
C ALA A 46 -1.24 7.83 2.21
N GLY A 47 -1.07 6.63 1.64
CA GLY A 47 -0.43 6.39 0.35
C GLY A 47 -1.35 6.58 -0.85
N GLY A 48 -1.11 5.82 -1.92
CA GLY A 48 -1.84 5.96 -3.19
C GLY A 48 -3.33 5.65 -3.09
N LEU A 49 -3.70 4.63 -2.31
CA LEU A 49 -5.09 4.29 -2.01
C LEU A 49 -5.67 5.17 -0.90
N GLY A 50 -4.91 5.34 0.19
CA GLY A 50 -5.35 6.15 1.34
C GLY A 50 -5.60 7.63 1.03
N SER A 51 -4.91 8.20 0.03
CA SER A 51 -5.09 9.59 -0.41
C SER A 51 -6.53 9.88 -0.87
N PRO A 52 -7.04 9.26 -1.97
CA PRO A 52 -8.42 9.46 -2.41
C PRO A 52 -9.44 9.01 -1.36
N VAL A 53 -9.18 7.92 -0.62
CA VAL A 53 -10.06 7.48 0.49
C VAL A 53 -10.30 8.64 1.46
N SER A 54 -9.23 9.20 1.99
CA SER A 54 -9.30 10.23 3.02
C SER A 54 -9.95 11.51 2.48
N LEU A 55 -9.60 11.92 1.25
CA LEU A 55 -10.17 13.11 0.61
C LEU A 55 -11.68 12.99 0.44
N TYR A 56 -12.17 11.87 -0.11
CA TYR A 56 -13.61 11.67 -0.32
C TYR A 56 -14.37 11.49 0.98
N LEU A 57 -13.81 10.80 1.98
CA LEU A 57 -14.46 10.67 3.29
C LEU A 57 -14.54 12.01 4.03
N ALA A 58 -13.49 12.84 3.96
CA ALA A 58 -13.54 14.18 4.54
C ALA A 58 -14.57 15.06 3.82
N ALA A 59 -14.56 15.06 2.49
CA ALA A 59 -15.54 15.80 1.69
C ALA A 59 -16.99 15.33 1.96
N ALA A 60 -17.19 14.04 2.20
CA ALA A 60 -18.49 13.46 2.53
C ALA A 60 -19.01 13.84 3.93
N GLY A 61 -18.13 14.39 4.78
CA GLY A 61 -18.48 14.81 6.14
C GLY A 61 -18.46 13.67 7.15
N ILE A 62 -17.49 12.74 7.04
CA ILE A 62 -17.22 11.80 8.13
C ILE A 62 -16.74 12.56 9.36
N GLY A 63 -17.39 12.37 10.51
CA GLY A 63 -17.13 13.15 11.72
C GLY A 63 -15.70 13.06 12.24
N THR A 64 -15.11 11.87 12.23
CA THR A 64 -13.71 11.67 12.65
C THR A 64 -12.96 10.76 11.68
N LEU A 65 -11.81 11.21 11.22
CA LEU A 65 -10.88 10.42 10.40
C LEU A 65 -9.59 10.17 11.17
N GLY A 66 -9.33 8.91 11.50
CA GLY A 66 -8.03 8.46 11.96
C GLY A 66 -7.13 8.16 10.77
N ILE A 67 -5.92 8.69 10.74
CA ILE A 67 -4.96 8.45 9.66
C ILE A 67 -3.70 7.82 10.26
N VAL A 68 -3.39 6.57 9.88
CA VAL A 68 -2.20 5.85 10.34
C VAL A 68 -1.17 5.81 9.23
N ASP A 69 0.00 6.41 9.44
CA ASP A 69 1.12 6.29 8.51
C ASP A 69 2.45 6.63 9.22
N GLY A 70 3.46 5.79 9.04
CA GLY A 70 4.80 5.99 9.63
C GLY A 70 5.76 6.78 8.73
N ASP A 71 5.43 6.95 7.45
CA ASP A 71 6.34 7.51 6.46
C ASP A 71 6.31 9.05 6.41
N ARG A 72 7.26 9.58 5.67
CA ARG A 72 7.32 10.98 5.24
C ARG A 72 6.94 11.10 3.77
N VAL A 73 6.50 12.29 3.37
CA VAL A 73 6.20 12.61 1.97
C VAL A 73 7.49 12.59 1.16
N ASP A 74 7.46 11.90 0.03
CA ASP A 74 8.59 11.75 -0.89
C ASP A 74 8.21 12.19 -2.31
N LEU A 75 9.16 12.77 -3.05
CA LEU A 75 8.94 13.26 -4.41
C LEU A 75 8.45 12.14 -5.36
N SER A 76 9.02 10.95 -5.26
CA SER A 76 8.68 9.78 -6.10
C SER A 76 7.24 9.28 -5.87
N ASN A 77 6.58 9.77 -4.82
CA ASN A 77 5.26 9.32 -4.41
C ASN A 77 4.15 10.29 -4.85
N LEU A 78 4.48 11.54 -5.17
CA LEU A 78 3.49 12.60 -5.46
C LEU A 78 2.65 12.35 -6.72
N HIS A 79 3.13 11.55 -7.66
CA HIS A 79 2.36 11.22 -8.87
C HIS A 79 1.10 10.37 -8.60
N ARG A 80 0.97 9.80 -7.39
CA ARG A 80 -0.17 8.95 -6.99
C ARG A 80 -0.75 9.28 -5.61
N GLN A 81 0.00 9.97 -4.75
CA GLN A 81 -0.43 10.35 -3.39
C GLN A 81 -0.99 11.78 -3.38
N ILE A 82 -2.17 11.95 -3.98
CA ILE A 82 -2.76 13.25 -4.30
C ILE A 82 -3.19 14.09 -3.08
N ILE A 83 -3.12 13.54 -1.87
CA ILE A 83 -3.37 14.29 -0.62
C ILE A 83 -2.14 15.12 -0.18
N HIS A 84 -0.97 14.82 -0.74
CA HIS A 84 0.30 15.48 -0.46
C HIS A 84 0.72 16.41 -1.60
N PHE A 85 1.44 17.47 -1.25
CA PHE A 85 1.92 18.45 -2.23
C PHE A 85 3.45 18.54 -2.24
N THR A 86 4.02 19.14 -3.29
CA THR A 86 5.48 19.30 -3.43
C THR A 86 6.12 20.04 -2.25
N HIS A 87 5.41 21.00 -1.65
CA HIS A 87 5.91 21.73 -0.48
C HIS A 87 5.90 20.90 0.82
N ASP A 88 5.35 19.69 0.80
CA ASP A 88 5.32 18.77 1.95
C ASP A 88 6.46 17.77 1.98
N ILE A 89 7.32 17.72 0.96
CA ILE A 89 8.42 16.75 0.90
C ILE A 89 9.23 16.77 2.22
N GLY A 90 9.41 15.59 2.83
CA GLY A 90 10.06 15.40 4.13
C GLY A 90 9.16 15.54 5.35
N ARG A 91 7.93 16.08 5.22
CA ARG A 91 6.94 16.14 6.31
C ARG A 91 6.34 14.75 6.57
N PRO A 92 5.99 14.39 7.83
CA PRO A 92 5.23 13.17 8.09
C PRO A 92 3.92 13.15 7.29
N LYS A 93 3.62 12.02 6.64
CA LYS A 93 2.44 11.89 5.77
C LYS A 93 1.15 12.19 6.54
N THR A 94 1.03 11.72 7.78
CA THR A 94 -0.13 12.00 8.64
C THR A 94 -0.39 13.49 8.88
N GLN A 95 0.67 14.29 9.00
CA GLN A 95 0.55 15.74 9.21
C GLN A 95 0.24 16.49 7.91
N SER A 96 0.84 16.09 6.79
CA SER A 96 0.48 16.63 5.47
C SER A 96 -0.98 16.32 5.14
N ALA A 97 -1.41 15.06 5.34
CA ALA A 97 -2.78 14.62 5.16
C ALA A 97 -3.74 15.42 6.05
N ARG A 98 -3.45 15.54 7.35
CA ARG A 98 -4.28 16.31 8.29
C ARG A 98 -4.57 17.72 7.81
N ARG A 99 -3.53 18.48 7.44
CA ARG A 99 -3.71 19.85 6.94
C ARG A 99 -4.61 19.86 5.71
N THR A 100 -4.33 19.00 4.72
CA THR A 100 -5.13 18.92 3.49
C THR A 100 -6.60 18.59 3.78
N LEU A 101 -6.89 17.67 4.72
CA LEU A 101 -8.25 17.29 5.05
C LEU A 101 -9.00 18.38 5.83
N GLU A 102 -8.32 19.07 6.76
CA GLU A 102 -8.89 20.23 7.48
C GLU A 102 -9.19 21.39 6.51
N ASP A 103 -8.37 21.59 5.47
CA ASP A 103 -8.63 22.56 4.39
C ASP A 103 -9.83 22.14 3.51
N VAL A 104 -9.97 20.84 3.19
CA VAL A 104 -11.12 20.31 2.44
C VAL A 104 -12.41 20.48 3.21
N ASN A 105 -12.40 20.13 4.50
CA ASN A 105 -13.58 20.19 5.34
C ASN A 105 -13.23 20.44 6.82
N PRO A 106 -13.40 21.67 7.34
CA PRO A 106 -13.05 22.01 8.71
C PRO A 106 -13.97 21.40 9.77
N ASP A 107 -15.11 20.81 9.36
CA ASP A 107 -16.02 20.10 10.27
C ASP A 107 -15.48 18.71 10.66
N VAL A 108 -14.49 18.19 9.93
CA VAL A 108 -13.94 16.84 10.12
C VAL A 108 -12.83 16.87 11.16
N LYS A 109 -12.97 16.05 12.21
CA LYS A 109 -11.88 15.86 13.17
C LYS A 109 -10.86 14.86 12.62
N VAL A 110 -9.64 15.31 12.36
CA VAL A 110 -8.56 14.43 11.92
C VAL A 110 -7.67 14.03 13.10
N VAL A 111 -7.42 12.72 13.26
CA VAL A 111 -6.57 12.14 14.29
C VAL A 111 -5.35 11.48 13.64
N PRO A 112 -4.17 12.13 13.67
CA PRO A 112 -2.96 11.55 13.08
C PRO A 112 -2.31 10.53 14.03
N TYR A 113 -2.04 9.33 13.52
CA TYR A 113 -1.19 8.32 14.17
C TYR A 113 0.10 8.19 13.35
N GLN A 114 1.12 8.97 13.73
CA GLN A 114 2.43 8.92 13.09
C GLN A 114 3.22 7.69 13.58
N THR A 115 2.77 6.51 13.17
CA THR A 115 3.34 5.22 13.54
C THR A 115 3.05 4.18 12.47
N THR A 116 3.84 3.11 12.46
CA THR A 116 3.50 1.89 11.73
C THR A 116 2.55 1.06 12.58
N LEU A 117 1.52 0.49 11.96
CA LEU A 117 0.62 -0.41 12.65
C LEU A 117 1.34 -1.73 12.95
N THR A 118 1.29 -2.18 14.21
CA THR A 118 1.93 -3.40 14.69
C THR A 118 0.94 -4.22 15.51
N SER A 119 1.29 -5.49 15.79
CA SER A 119 0.50 -6.34 16.70
C SER A 119 0.30 -5.73 18.09
N GLU A 120 1.25 -4.90 18.54
CA GLU A 120 1.22 -4.25 19.86
C GLU A 120 0.24 -3.09 19.94
N ASN A 121 0.09 -2.30 18.87
CA ASN A 121 -0.73 -1.08 18.87
C ASN A 121 -2.06 -1.21 18.12
N ALA A 122 -2.25 -2.26 17.32
CA ALA A 122 -3.38 -2.37 16.41
C ALA A 122 -4.74 -2.33 17.13
N PHE A 123 -4.89 -3.02 18.26
CA PHE A 123 -6.17 -3.02 18.97
C PHE A 123 -6.53 -1.65 19.55
N GLU A 124 -5.56 -0.94 20.12
CA GLU A 124 -5.77 0.40 20.68
C GLU A 124 -6.15 1.39 19.57
N ILE A 125 -5.47 1.34 18.43
CA ILE A 125 -5.70 2.26 17.31
C ILE A 125 -7.02 1.93 16.59
N ILE A 126 -7.35 0.66 16.35
CA ILE A 126 -8.54 0.25 15.59
C ILE A 126 -9.83 0.32 16.42
N GLY A 127 -9.77 -0.06 17.70
CA GLY A 127 -10.94 -0.21 18.57
C GLY A 127 -11.93 0.97 18.57
N PRO A 128 -11.47 2.23 18.61
CA PRO A 128 -12.34 3.41 18.66
C PRO A 128 -13.14 3.74 17.39
N TYR A 129 -12.89 3.06 16.26
CA TYR A 129 -13.45 3.41 14.94
C TYR A 129 -14.60 2.48 14.53
N ASP A 130 -15.52 2.98 13.72
CA ASP A 130 -16.71 2.25 13.27
C ASP A 130 -16.41 1.38 12.04
N VAL A 131 -15.58 1.90 11.12
CA VAL A 131 -15.13 1.23 9.90
C VAL A 131 -13.63 1.43 9.73
N VAL A 132 -12.93 0.40 9.26
CA VAL A 132 -11.51 0.45 8.91
C VAL A 132 -11.37 0.37 7.39
N VAL A 133 -10.48 1.17 6.82
CA VAL A 133 -10.11 1.13 5.40
C VAL A 133 -8.61 0.87 5.30
N ASN A 134 -8.25 -0.21 4.61
CA ASN A 134 -6.85 -0.58 4.40
C ASN A 134 -6.30 0.00 3.09
N GLY A 135 -5.65 1.16 3.18
CA GLY A 135 -4.92 1.78 2.08
C GLY A 135 -3.44 1.37 2.00
N SER A 136 -3.00 0.33 2.72
CA SER A 136 -1.61 -0.14 2.71
C SER A 136 -1.31 -1.05 1.52
N ASP A 137 -0.07 -1.02 1.06
CA ASP A 137 0.41 -1.70 -0.14
C ASP A 137 1.27 -2.94 0.16
N ASN A 138 1.25 -3.45 1.39
CA ASN A 138 2.03 -4.61 1.81
C ASN A 138 1.16 -5.69 2.46
N PHE A 139 1.59 -6.96 2.33
CA PHE A 139 0.89 -8.10 2.89
C PHE A 139 0.88 -8.11 4.43
N PRO A 140 1.99 -7.87 5.15
CA PRO A 140 2.00 -7.89 6.61
C PRO A 140 0.90 -7.03 7.24
N THR A 141 0.79 -5.77 6.81
CA THR A 141 -0.25 -4.85 7.30
C THR A 141 -1.65 -5.37 6.93
N ARG A 142 -1.84 -5.90 5.73
CA ARG A 142 -3.15 -6.43 5.30
C ARG A 142 -3.63 -7.60 6.16
N TYR A 143 -2.76 -8.56 6.47
CA TYR A 143 -3.09 -9.66 7.37
C TYR A 143 -3.29 -9.18 8.82
N LEU A 144 -2.44 -8.28 9.31
CA LEU A 144 -2.58 -7.66 10.64
C LEU A 144 -3.93 -6.97 10.81
N VAL A 145 -4.28 -6.10 9.87
CA VAL A 145 -5.53 -5.32 9.90
C VAL A 145 -6.73 -6.23 9.81
N ASN A 146 -6.68 -7.26 8.94
CA ASN A 146 -7.73 -8.25 8.86
C ASN A 146 -7.98 -8.94 10.20
N ASP A 147 -6.93 -9.49 10.80
CA ASP A 147 -7.06 -10.30 12.00
C ASP A 147 -7.53 -9.41 13.18
N ALA A 148 -7.00 -8.19 13.29
CA ALA A 148 -7.46 -7.21 14.28
C ALA A 148 -8.94 -6.84 14.08
N CYS A 149 -9.38 -6.59 12.84
CA CYS A 149 -10.77 -6.27 12.54
C CYS A 149 -11.71 -7.43 12.86
N VAL A 150 -11.32 -8.68 12.57
CA VAL A 150 -12.13 -9.86 12.94
C VAL A 150 -12.28 -9.95 14.45
N MET A 151 -11.18 -9.85 15.19
CA MET A 151 -11.18 -9.97 16.65
C MET A 151 -11.94 -8.83 17.35
N LEU A 152 -11.94 -7.63 16.77
CA LEU A 152 -12.69 -6.47 17.27
C LEU A 152 -14.13 -6.37 16.73
N GLY A 153 -14.53 -7.26 15.80
CA GLY A 153 -15.83 -7.19 15.14
C GLY A 153 -16.02 -5.93 14.29
N LYS A 154 -14.97 -5.44 13.64
CA LYS A 154 -14.99 -4.23 12.79
C LYS A 154 -15.18 -4.57 11.31
N PRO A 155 -16.04 -3.84 10.57
CA PRO A 155 -16.01 -3.82 9.12
C PRO A 155 -14.66 -3.35 8.59
N LEU A 156 -14.14 -4.05 7.58
CA LEU A 156 -12.92 -3.71 6.87
C LEU A 156 -13.20 -3.54 5.37
N VAL A 157 -12.85 -2.40 4.82
CA VAL A 157 -12.77 -2.16 3.38
C VAL A 157 -11.32 -2.30 2.94
N ASP A 158 -11.07 -3.04 1.87
CA ASP A 158 -9.72 -3.39 1.44
C ASP A 158 -9.63 -3.36 -0.09
N ALA A 159 -8.63 -2.65 -0.60
CA ALA A 159 -8.24 -2.68 -2.01
C ALA A 159 -6.75 -2.93 -2.19
N SER A 160 -6.34 -3.37 -3.38
CA SER A 160 -4.95 -3.52 -3.79
C SER A 160 -4.77 -3.07 -5.23
N ILE A 161 -3.59 -2.60 -5.58
CA ILE A 161 -3.25 -2.14 -6.93
C ILE A 161 -1.85 -2.61 -7.33
N LEU A 162 -1.69 -2.93 -8.61
CA LEU A 162 -0.38 -3.25 -9.19
C LEU A 162 -0.43 -2.94 -10.69
N LYS A 163 0.54 -2.17 -11.21
CA LYS A 163 0.60 -1.76 -12.64
C LYS A 163 -0.68 -1.07 -13.13
N TRP A 164 -1.56 -1.81 -13.78
CA TRP A 164 -2.85 -1.38 -14.33
C TRP A 164 -4.04 -2.12 -13.73
N GLU A 165 -3.79 -3.00 -12.76
CA GLU A 165 -4.80 -3.85 -12.14
C GLU A 165 -5.17 -3.32 -10.76
N GLY A 166 -6.44 -3.50 -10.41
CA GLY A 166 -6.98 -3.20 -9.10
C GLY A 166 -7.87 -4.33 -8.61
N GLN A 167 -7.88 -4.55 -7.30
CA GLN A 167 -8.83 -5.43 -6.64
C GLN A 167 -9.44 -4.73 -5.43
N ALA A 168 -10.72 -4.98 -5.15
CA ALA A 168 -11.38 -4.46 -3.97
C ALA A 168 -12.42 -5.43 -3.41
N THR A 169 -12.56 -5.45 -2.09
CA THR A 169 -13.61 -6.19 -1.40
C THR A 169 -13.94 -5.54 -0.05
N THR A 170 -15.01 -6.02 0.58
CA THR A 170 -15.40 -5.60 1.92
C THR A 170 -15.55 -6.83 2.80
N PHE A 171 -14.98 -6.80 3.99
CA PHE A 171 -15.13 -7.83 5.00
C PHE A 171 -16.04 -7.31 6.10
N LEU A 172 -17.21 -7.94 6.23
CA LEU A 172 -18.17 -7.64 7.29
C LEU A 172 -18.07 -8.70 8.40
N PRO A 173 -18.21 -8.32 9.68
CA PRO A 173 -18.18 -9.26 10.80
C PRO A 173 -19.12 -10.45 10.57
N GLY A 174 -18.59 -11.67 10.80
CA GLY A 174 -19.33 -12.92 10.62
C GLY A 174 -19.55 -13.38 9.17
N ARG A 175 -19.24 -12.56 8.15
CA ARG A 175 -19.44 -12.90 6.73
C ARG A 175 -18.20 -13.45 6.02
N GLY A 176 -17.12 -13.66 6.75
CA GLY A 176 -15.81 -14.06 6.22
C GLY A 176 -14.80 -12.93 6.29
N CYS A 177 -13.52 -13.25 6.16
CA CYS A 177 -12.40 -12.33 6.33
C CYS A 177 -11.39 -12.49 5.19
N TYR A 178 -10.34 -11.67 5.18
CA TYR A 178 -9.27 -11.72 4.18
C TYR A 178 -8.67 -13.12 4.06
N ARG A 179 -8.43 -13.81 5.19
CA ARG A 179 -7.91 -15.19 5.20
C ARG A 179 -8.87 -16.24 4.63
N CYS A 180 -10.18 -15.98 4.55
CA CYS A 180 -11.09 -16.87 3.83
C CYS A 180 -10.83 -16.84 2.32
N LEU A 181 -10.42 -15.68 1.81
CA LEU A 181 -10.15 -15.46 0.39
C LEU A 181 -8.68 -15.77 0.04
N PHE A 182 -7.76 -15.37 0.92
CA PHE A 182 -6.30 -15.56 0.79
C PHE A 182 -5.75 -16.19 2.08
N PRO A 183 -5.76 -17.54 2.19
CA PRO A 183 -5.44 -18.22 3.44
C PRO A 183 -4.03 -17.98 3.97
N THR A 184 -3.05 -17.94 3.07
CA THR A 184 -1.62 -17.81 3.37
C THR A 184 -1.01 -16.68 2.57
N PRO A 185 -0.09 -15.90 3.16
CA PRO A 185 0.62 -14.87 2.44
C PRO A 185 1.43 -15.51 1.30
N PRO A 186 1.61 -14.78 0.18
CA PRO A 186 2.53 -15.25 -0.86
C PRO A 186 3.96 -15.30 -0.29
N PRO A 187 4.82 -16.21 -0.76
CA PRO A 187 6.20 -16.29 -0.29
C PRO A 187 6.95 -14.95 -0.47
N PRO A 188 7.88 -14.60 0.43
CA PRO A 188 8.64 -13.36 0.32
C PRO A 188 9.25 -13.18 -1.08
N GLY A 189 9.12 -11.98 -1.64
CA GLY A 189 9.70 -11.62 -2.94
C GLY A 189 8.94 -12.10 -4.18
N THR A 190 7.85 -12.87 -4.04
CA THR A 190 7.06 -13.37 -5.20
C THR A 190 6.14 -12.31 -5.80
N VAL A 191 5.74 -11.31 -5.03
CA VAL A 191 4.89 -10.20 -5.49
C VAL A 191 5.65 -8.88 -5.28
N PRO A 192 5.89 -8.10 -6.35
CA PRO A 192 6.57 -6.82 -6.22
C PRO A 192 5.68 -5.80 -5.51
N SER A 193 6.30 -4.92 -4.73
CA SER A 193 5.62 -3.74 -4.18
C SER A 193 5.21 -2.76 -5.29
N CYS A 194 4.33 -1.80 -4.98
CA CYS A 194 3.99 -0.72 -5.92
C CYS A 194 5.23 0.05 -6.41
N ALA A 195 6.24 0.23 -5.55
CA ALA A 195 7.49 0.88 -5.89
C ALA A 195 8.37 0.04 -6.84
N GLU A 196 8.27 -1.30 -6.77
CA GLU A 196 9.06 -2.21 -7.61
C GLU A 196 8.38 -2.56 -8.94
N GLY A 197 7.07 -2.77 -8.92
CA GLY A 197 6.28 -3.16 -10.09
C GLY A 197 5.77 -1.99 -10.93
N GLY A 198 5.82 -0.77 -10.39
CA GLY A 198 5.24 0.43 -10.98
C GLY A 198 3.71 0.47 -10.83
N ILE A 199 3.15 1.68 -10.89
CA ILE A 199 1.71 1.90 -10.74
C ILE A 199 1.28 3.19 -11.45
N ILE A 200 0.13 3.14 -12.13
CA ILE A 200 -0.53 4.33 -12.67
C ILE A 200 -1.33 5.01 -11.56
N GLY A 201 -1.02 6.28 -11.27
CA GLY A 201 -1.65 7.03 -10.18
C GLY A 201 -3.17 7.13 -10.30
N ALA A 202 -3.71 7.18 -11.52
CA ALA A 202 -5.15 7.18 -11.76
C ALA A 202 -5.83 5.87 -11.31
N VAL A 203 -5.15 4.72 -11.39
CA VAL A 203 -5.66 3.44 -10.88
C VAL A 203 -5.77 3.49 -9.35
N ALA A 204 -4.76 4.07 -8.68
CA ALA A 204 -4.82 4.30 -7.23
C ALA A 204 -5.99 5.22 -6.85
N GLY A 205 -6.18 6.31 -7.60
CA GLY A 205 -7.31 7.22 -7.48
C GLY A 205 -8.66 6.53 -7.61
N PHE A 206 -8.83 5.72 -8.66
CA PHE A 206 -10.06 4.98 -8.93
C PHE A 206 -10.38 3.97 -7.82
N MET A 207 -9.42 3.14 -7.45
CA MET A 207 -9.62 2.09 -6.45
C MET A 207 -9.84 2.65 -5.05
N GLY A 208 -9.12 3.70 -4.65
CA GLY A 208 -9.36 4.32 -3.34
C GLY A 208 -10.67 5.14 -3.28
N SER A 209 -11.15 5.66 -4.40
CA SER A 209 -12.50 6.25 -4.47
C SER A 209 -13.59 5.20 -4.27
N LEU A 210 -13.38 3.99 -4.81
CA LEU A 210 -14.25 2.85 -4.57
C LEU A 210 -14.23 2.44 -3.10
N GLU A 211 -13.07 2.41 -2.45
CA GLU A 211 -12.98 2.13 -1.00
C GLU A 211 -13.75 3.15 -0.15
N ALA A 212 -13.64 4.45 -0.46
CA ALA A 212 -14.44 5.48 0.22
C ALA A 212 -15.94 5.24 0.05
N LEU A 213 -16.37 4.85 -1.16
CA LEU A 213 -17.77 4.56 -1.44
C LEU A 213 -18.27 3.34 -0.64
N GLU A 214 -17.46 2.28 -0.51
CA GLU A 214 -17.80 1.14 0.34
C GLU A 214 -17.96 1.54 1.81
N ALA A 215 -17.04 2.36 2.35
CA ALA A 215 -17.14 2.84 3.73
C ALA A 215 -18.41 3.67 3.95
N VAL A 216 -18.77 4.56 3.01
CA VAL A 216 -20.02 5.35 3.07
C VAL A 216 -21.25 4.44 3.07
N LYS A 217 -21.31 3.43 2.19
CA LYS A 217 -22.42 2.46 2.16
C LYS A 217 -22.56 1.71 3.49
N ILE A 218 -21.46 1.26 4.08
CA ILE A 218 -21.45 0.56 5.37
C ILE A 218 -22.02 1.46 6.47
N LEU A 219 -21.55 2.71 6.56
CA LEU A 219 -22.00 3.66 7.59
C LEU A 219 -23.48 4.01 7.43
N LEU A 220 -23.94 4.25 6.21
CA LEU A 220 -25.35 4.53 5.93
C LEU A 220 -26.24 3.29 6.08
N GLY A 221 -25.68 2.08 6.02
CA GLY A 221 -26.45 0.84 5.99
C GLY A 221 -27.32 0.75 4.73
N THR A 222 -26.83 1.29 3.60
CA THR A 222 -27.55 1.35 2.33
C THR A 222 -26.75 0.68 1.20
N GLY A 223 -27.47 0.35 0.12
CA GLY A 223 -26.93 -0.37 -1.02
C GLY A 223 -26.40 -1.76 -0.67
N GLU A 224 -25.55 -2.29 -1.54
CA GLU A 224 -24.88 -3.57 -1.32
C GLU A 224 -23.37 -3.38 -1.27
N PRO A 225 -22.73 -3.49 -0.10
CA PRO A 225 -21.28 -3.52 -0.01
C PRO A 225 -20.66 -4.69 -0.80
N LEU A 226 -19.36 -4.64 -1.08
CA LEU A 226 -18.60 -5.72 -1.73
C LEU A 226 -18.39 -6.95 -0.83
N ALA A 227 -19.20 -7.10 0.22
CA ALA A 227 -19.17 -8.27 1.08
C ALA A 227 -19.38 -9.56 0.28
N ASN A 228 -18.46 -10.51 0.41
CA ASN A 228 -18.44 -11.78 -0.34
C ASN A 228 -18.29 -11.63 -1.86
N ARG A 229 -17.83 -10.46 -2.34
CA ARG A 229 -17.52 -10.18 -3.74
C ARG A 229 -16.11 -9.59 -3.85
N LEU A 230 -15.26 -10.19 -4.67
CA LEU A 230 -13.97 -9.62 -5.07
C LEU A 230 -14.16 -8.93 -6.41
N LEU A 231 -14.09 -7.60 -6.41
CA LEU A 231 -14.04 -6.82 -7.64
C LEU A 231 -12.62 -6.90 -8.19
N ILE A 232 -12.48 -7.17 -9.48
CA ILE A 232 -11.22 -7.19 -10.22
C ILE A 232 -11.38 -6.19 -11.37
N VAL A 233 -10.43 -5.29 -11.49
CA VAL A 233 -10.38 -4.22 -12.48
C VAL A 233 -9.11 -4.38 -13.29
N ASP A 234 -9.26 -4.53 -14.60
CA ASP A 234 -8.17 -4.35 -15.56
C ASP A 234 -8.35 -2.99 -16.24
N ALA A 235 -7.53 -2.01 -15.85
CA ALA A 235 -7.63 -0.66 -16.37
C ALA A 235 -7.05 -0.51 -17.79
N LEU A 236 -6.30 -1.50 -18.31
CA LEU A 236 -5.82 -1.46 -19.69
C LEU A 236 -6.95 -1.78 -20.67
N SER A 237 -7.72 -2.82 -20.38
CA SER A 237 -8.88 -3.21 -21.20
C SER A 237 -10.16 -2.45 -20.82
N GLY A 238 -10.20 -1.85 -19.62
CA GLY A 238 -11.41 -1.24 -19.05
C GLY A 238 -12.40 -2.27 -18.50
N GLU A 239 -11.98 -3.53 -18.36
CA GLU A 239 -12.84 -4.61 -17.88
C GLU A 239 -12.96 -4.62 -16.36
N ILE A 240 -14.18 -4.82 -15.87
CA ILE A 240 -14.49 -4.95 -14.44
C ILE A 240 -15.29 -6.24 -14.23
N ARG A 241 -14.77 -7.14 -13.38
CA ARG A 241 -15.41 -8.41 -13.03
C ARG A 241 -15.62 -8.51 -11.53
N ALA A 242 -16.67 -9.20 -11.11
CA ALA A 242 -16.91 -9.52 -9.71
C ALA A 242 -16.95 -11.03 -9.50
N LEU A 243 -16.03 -11.55 -8.68
CA LEU A 243 -16.00 -12.95 -8.27
C LEU A 243 -16.69 -13.11 -6.92
N ARG A 244 -17.59 -14.09 -6.79
CA ARG A 244 -18.22 -14.40 -5.50
C ARG A 244 -17.36 -15.38 -4.71
N TRP A 245 -17.27 -15.17 -3.40
CA TRP A 245 -16.55 -16.05 -2.48
C TRP A 245 -17.33 -16.23 -1.18
N GLN A 246 -17.02 -17.23 -0.38
CA GLN A 246 -17.77 -17.54 0.85
C GLN A 246 -16.86 -17.63 2.07
N ARG A 247 -17.44 -17.43 3.26
CA ARG A 247 -16.74 -17.68 4.53
C ARG A 247 -16.29 -19.14 4.56
N ASN A 248 -15.01 -19.35 4.89
CA ASN A 248 -14.46 -20.68 5.15
C ASN A 248 -14.69 -21.05 6.63
N ALA A 249 -15.42 -22.13 6.89
CA ALA A 249 -15.67 -22.64 8.25
C ALA A 249 -14.38 -23.08 8.96
N ALA A 250 -13.36 -23.49 8.19
CA ALA A 250 -12.03 -23.86 8.69
C ALA A 250 -11.03 -22.69 8.68
N CYS A 251 -11.48 -21.44 8.51
CA CYS A 251 -10.59 -20.28 8.54
C CYS A 251 -9.89 -20.17 9.91
N PRO A 252 -8.55 -20.00 9.96
CA PRO A 252 -7.80 -19.99 11.22
C PRO A 252 -8.15 -18.80 12.12
N VAL A 253 -8.81 -17.76 11.61
CA VAL A 253 -9.16 -16.55 12.37
C VAL A 253 -10.66 -16.41 12.60
N CYS A 254 -11.48 -16.54 11.55
CA CYS A 254 -12.94 -16.33 11.66
C CYS A 254 -13.76 -17.62 11.52
N GLY A 255 -13.12 -18.79 11.50
CA GLY A 255 -13.76 -20.10 11.38
C GLY A 255 -14.51 -20.52 12.63
N ASP A 256 -15.09 -21.72 12.62
CA ASP A 256 -15.89 -22.26 13.73
C ASP A 256 -14.99 -22.70 14.91
N HIS A 257 -13.73 -23.01 14.61
CA HIS A 257 -12.67 -23.36 15.57
C HIS A 257 -11.39 -22.57 15.25
N PRO A 258 -11.30 -21.28 15.61
CA PRO A 258 -10.15 -20.44 15.26
C PRO A 258 -8.88 -20.91 15.98
N THR A 259 -7.76 -20.96 15.25
CA THR A 259 -6.43 -21.31 15.79
C THR A 259 -5.56 -20.07 16.03
N ILE A 260 -5.84 -18.95 15.37
CA ILE A 260 -5.21 -17.66 15.59
C ILE A 260 -6.13 -16.84 16.49
N THR A 261 -5.79 -16.73 17.77
CA THR A 261 -6.59 -16.06 18.80
C THR A 261 -5.97 -14.74 19.29
N GLY A 262 -4.85 -14.33 18.72
CA GLY A 262 -4.16 -13.07 19.00
C GLY A 262 -3.39 -12.59 17.77
N LEU A 263 -2.93 -11.34 17.80
CA LEU A 263 -2.10 -10.79 16.74
C LEU A 263 -0.69 -11.36 16.84
N ILE A 264 -0.13 -11.76 15.70
CA ILE A 264 1.22 -12.32 15.58
C ILE A 264 2.18 -11.31 14.96
N ASP A 265 3.48 -11.62 14.92
CA ASP A 265 4.41 -10.86 14.10
C ASP A 265 4.21 -11.21 12.62
N TYR A 266 3.66 -10.26 11.86
CA TYR A 266 3.32 -10.46 10.46
C TYR A 266 4.51 -10.31 9.53
N GLU A 267 5.56 -9.60 9.93
CA GLU A 267 6.78 -9.51 9.14
C GLU A 267 7.50 -10.85 9.16
N GLU A 268 7.66 -11.44 10.35
CA GLU A 268 8.19 -12.80 10.52
C GLU A 268 7.31 -13.85 9.81
N PHE A 269 5.98 -13.78 9.98
CA PHE A 269 5.04 -14.67 9.31
C PHE A 269 5.08 -14.57 7.78
N CYS A 270 5.36 -13.39 7.24
CA CYS A 270 5.54 -13.17 5.80
C CYS A 270 7.00 -13.33 5.34
N GLY A 271 7.91 -13.74 6.24
CA GLY A 271 9.35 -13.94 5.99
C GLY A 271 10.08 -12.68 5.51
N LEU A 272 9.70 -11.51 6.01
CA LEU A 272 10.40 -10.23 5.76
C LEU A 272 11.37 -9.94 6.92
N PRO A 273 12.55 -9.36 6.65
CA PRO A 273 13.45 -8.93 7.71
C PRO A 273 12.78 -7.82 8.54
N GLY A 274 12.58 -8.08 9.83
CA GLY A 274 11.81 -7.23 10.73
C GLY A 274 12.33 -5.79 10.78
N ARG A 275 11.46 -4.80 10.56
CA ARG A 275 11.78 -3.40 10.81
C ARG A 275 11.72 -3.17 12.31
N THR A 276 12.87 -3.08 12.97
CA THR A 276 12.95 -2.79 14.41
C THR A 276 12.07 -1.59 14.78
N HIS A 277 11.15 -1.80 15.73
CA HIS A 277 10.20 -0.81 16.24
C HIS A 277 10.92 0.49 16.66
N ALA A 278 10.66 1.59 15.93
CA ALA A 278 11.32 2.87 16.19
C ALA A 278 10.66 3.66 17.33
N ALA A 279 11.46 3.91 18.37
CA ALA A 279 11.28 4.96 19.37
C ALA A 279 11.31 6.37 18.71
N PRO A 280 10.83 7.44 19.38
CA PRO A 280 10.54 8.71 18.75
C PRO A 280 11.79 9.43 18.21
N ALA A 281 11.64 9.97 17.00
CA ALA A 281 12.71 10.56 16.21
C ALA A 281 13.28 11.86 16.81
N SER A 282 14.52 11.78 17.31
CA SER A 282 15.43 12.92 17.42
C SER A 282 16.85 12.50 17.01
N ALA A 283 17.09 12.37 15.71
CA ALA A 283 18.39 12.44 15.04
C ALA A 283 18.20 12.15 13.54
N PRO A 284 19.04 12.69 12.64
CA PRO A 284 19.03 12.31 11.23
C PRO A 284 19.23 10.80 11.14
N ALA A 285 18.43 10.15 10.31
CA ALA A 285 18.46 8.70 10.15
C ALA A 285 19.85 8.26 9.68
N GLU A 286 20.61 7.67 10.59
CA GLU A 286 21.66 6.72 10.22
C GLU A 286 20.97 5.47 9.66
N PRO A 287 21.47 4.89 8.55
CA PRO A 287 20.84 3.74 7.91
C PRO A 287 20.84 2.55 8.85
N ALA A 288 19.65 2.01 9.12
CA ALA A 288 19.48 0.81 9.93
C ALA A 288 20.07 -0.41 9.22
N VAL A 289 20.84 -1.18 9.97
CA VAL A 289 21.58 -2.38 9.56
C VAL A 289 20.60 -3.50 9.17
N ALA A 290 20.25 -3.58 7.88
CA ALA A 290 19.93 -4.84 7.23
C ALA A 290 21.21 -5.71 7.22
N GLY A 291 21.12 -7.03 7.22
CA GLY A 291 22.31 -7.85 6.95
C GLY A 291 22.93 -7.33 5.65
N ASP A 292 24.14 -6.74 5.73
CA ASP A 292 24.71 -5.88 4.68
C ASP A 292 24.65 -6.59 3.32
N ILE A 293 23.62 -6.30 2.52
CA ILE A 293 23.59 -6.65 1.10
C ILE A 293 24.60 -5.71 0.47
N PRO A 294 25.76 -6.19 -0.03
CA PRO A 294 26.79 -5.27 -0.41
C PRO A 294 26.34 -4.45 -1.59
N GLU A 295 26.44 -3.15 -1.39
CA GLU A 295 25.87 -2.15 -2.25
C GLU A 295 27.01 -1.30 -2.79
N ALA A 296 26.94 -1.02 -4.09
CA ALA A 296 27.83 -0.12 -4.79
C ALA A 296 27.00 1.05 -5.29
N ASP A 297 27.39 2.28 -4.96
CA ASP A 297 26.84 3.44 -5.65
C ASP A 297 27.19 3.40 -7.15
N PRO A 298 26.58 4.24 -8.00
CA PRO A 298 26.88 4.19 -9.43
C PRO A 298 28.33 4.49 -9.79
N ASP A 299 29.10 5.23 -8.98
CA ASP A 299 30.53 5.50 -9.26
C ASP A 299 31.35 4.22 -9.03
N GLU A 300 31.11 3.54 -7.91
CA GLU A 300 31.75 2.26 -7.57
C GLU A 300 31.33 1.16 -8.55
N ALA A 301 30.03 1.05 -8.85
CA ALA A 301 29.53 0.10 -9.83
C ALA A 301 30.19 0.32 -11.20
N ARG A 302 30.33 1.58 -11.64
CA ARG A 302 31.03 1.91 -12.88
C ARG A 302 32.50 1.47 -12.84
N ARG A 303 33.22 1.74 -11.75
CA ARG A 303 34.61 1.28 -11.57
C ARG A 303 34.73 -0.25 -11.62
N LEU A 304 33.80 -0.97 -11.00
CA LEU A 304 33.75 -2.43 -11.05
C LEU A 304 33.52 -2.94 -12.48
N ILE A 305 32.59 -2.33 -13.22
CA ILE A 305 32.29 -2.68 -14.62
C ILE A 305 33.52 -2.42 -15.50
N GLU A 306 34.16 -1.26 -15.37
CA GLU A 306 35.39 -0.91 -16.11
C GLU A 306 36.56 -1.85 -15.75
N ALA A 307 36.60 -2.37 -14.53
CA ALA A 307 37.55 -3.40 -14.10
C ALA A 307 37.18 -4.84 -14.54
N GLY A 308 36.09 -5.01 -15.30
CA GLY A 308 35.69 -6.29 -15.90
C GLY A 308 34.61 -7.06 -15.13
N ALA A 309 33.90 -6.43 -14.19
CA ALA A 309 32.73 -7.02 -13.54
C ALA A 309 31.61 -7.32 -14.56
N GLN A 310 30.84 -8.36 -14.29
CA GLN A 310 29.60 -8.64 -15.02
C GLN A 310 28.55 -7.61 -14.62
N LEU A 311 27.78 -7.12 -15.56
CA LEU A 311 26.62 -6.27 -15.28
C LEU A 311 25.36 -7.02 -15.69
N VAL A 312 24.52 -7.37 -14.72
CA VAL A 312 23.25 -8.07 -14.95
C VAL A 312 22.10 -7.11 -14.67
N ASP A 313 21.27 -6.89 -15.67
CA ASP A 313 20.06 -6.09 -15.57
C ASP A 313 18.87 -7.03 -15.32
N VAL A 314 18.20 -6.85 -14.18
CA VAL A 314 17.08 -7.70 -13.74
C VAL A 314 15.71 -7.08 -13.97
N ARG A 315 15.66 -6.02 -14.79
CA ARG A 315 14.41 -5.38 -15.20
C ARG A 315 13.67 -6.22 -16.25
N GLU A 316 12.46 -5.78 -16.56
CA GLU A 316 11.64 -6.40 -17.61
C GLU A 316 12.16 -6.04 -19.02
N PRO A 317 11.89 -6.87 -20.05
CA PRO A 317 12.33 -6.60 -21.43
C PRO A 317 11.90 -5.24 -21.99
N TRP A 318 10.72 -4.75 -21.58
CA TRP A 318 10.23 -3.43 -22.00
C TRP A 318 10.98 -2.27 -21.32
N GLU A 319 11.41 -2.44 -20.07
CA GLU A 319 12.27 -1.46 -19.38
C GLU A 319 13.65 -1.38 -20.04
N TRP A 320 14.21 -2.55 -20.38
CA TRP A 320 15.48 -2.69 -21.09
C TRP A 320 15.47 -2.07 -22.48
N ALA A 321 14.37 -2.23 -23.22
CA ALA A 321 14.21 -1.67 -24.55
C ALA A 321 14.20 -0.13 -24.53
N MET A 322 13.70 0.49 -23.46
CA MET A 322 13.67 1.97 -23.36
C MET A 322 15.06 2.57 -23.12
N ILE A 323 15.81 2.00 -22.18
CA ILE A 323 17.12 2.49 -21.78
C ILE A 323 17.89 1.37 -21.07
N ARG A 324 19.20 1.25 -21.32
CA ARG A 324 20.08 0.25 -20.70
C ARG A 324 21.51 0.77 -20.55
N VAL A 325 22.28 0.16 -19.68
CA VAL A 325 23.72 0.44 -19.53
C VAL A 325 24.49 -0.38 -20.58
N PRO A 326 25.45 0.21 -21.32
CA PRO A 326 26.27 -0.53 -22.28
C PRO A 326 26.97 -1.72 -21.62
N GLY A 327 26.96 -2.87 -22.31
CA GLY A 327 27.60 -4.10 -21.80
C GLY A 327 26.82 -4.85 -20.72
N ALA A 328 25.65 -4.37 -20.30
CA ALA A 328 24.76 -5.14 -19.43
C ALA A 328 24.20 -6.39 -20.15
N THR A 329 23.89 -7.44 -19.39
CA THR A 329 23.15 -8.62 -19.84
C THR A 329 21.77 -8.63 -19.19
N LEU A 330 20.71 -8.70 -19.99
CA LEU A 330 19.33 -8.76 -19.49
C LEU A 330 18.97 -10.18 -19.02
N ILE A 331 18.68 -10.31 -17.73
CA ILE A 331 18.10 -11.51 -17.13
C ILE A 331 16.97 -11.06 -16.19
N PRO A 332 15.71 -11.02 -16.65
CA PRO A 332 14.58 -10.57 -15.82
C PRO A 332 14.57 -11.30 -14.48
N MET A 333 14.22 -10.60 -13.39
CA MET A 333 14.31 -11.15 -12.03
C MET A 333 13.64 -12.53 -11.88
N ALA A 334 12.49 -12.74 -12.53
CA ALA A 334 11.78 -14.02 -12.48
C ALA A 334 12.52 -15.18 -13.17
N ASP A 335 13.39 -14.87 -14.14
CA ASP A 335 14.16 -15.84 -14.91
C ASP A 335 15.53 -16.15 -14.27
N ILE A 336 15.94 -15.41 -13.23
CA ILE A 336 17.24 -15.61 -12.57
C ILE A 336 17.45 -17.07 -12.15
N PRO A 337 16.51 -17.76 -11.48
CA PRO A 337 16.72 -19.14 -11.03
C PRO A 337 17.00 -20.13 -12.17
N SER A 338 16.36 -19.95 -13.34
CA SER A 338 16.54 -20.83 -14.50
C SER A 338 17.73 -20.44 -15.37
N ARG A 339 18.24 -19.20 -15.23
CA ARG A 339 19.35 -18.64 -16.03
C ARG A 339 20.61 -18.37 -15.21
N LEU A 340 20.74 -18.96 -14.02
CA LEU A 340 21.91 -18.82 -13.14
C LEU A 340 23.23 -19.15 -13.84
N SER A 341 23.24 -20.11 -14.77
CA SER A 341 24.41 -20.52 -15.54
C SER A 341 25.00 -19.43 -16.44
N GLU A 342 24.25 -18.36 -16.71
CA GLU A 342 24.72 -17.20 -17.49
C GLU A 342 25.54 -16.22 -16.66
N ILE A 343 25.50 -16.34 -15.33
CA ILE A 343 26.27 -15.53 -14.40
C ILE A 343 27.46 -16.37 -13.94
N ASP A 344 28.69 -15.92 -14.22
CA ASP A 344 29.90 -16.57 -13.68
C ASP A 344 30.03 -16.28 -12.18
N PRO A 345 29.97 -17.29 -11.29
CA PRO A 345 30.08 -17.09 -9.84
C PRO A 345 31.46 -16.61 -9.37
N ASN A 346 32.51 -16.75 -10.20
CA ASN A 346 33.88 -16.36 -9.84
C ASN A 346 34.21 -14.90 -10.19
N ARG A 347 33.40 -14.26 -11.04
CA ARG A 347 33.57 -12.87 -11.46
C ARG A 347 32.77 -11.92 -10.57
N PRO A 348 33.34 -10.74 -10.22
CA PRO A 348 32.56 -9.66 -9.63
C PRO A 348 31.32 -9.38 -10.49
N THR A 349 30.16 -9.25 -9.86
CA THR A 349 28.89 -9.10 -10.57
C THR A 349 28.10 -7.96 -9.96
N VAL A 350 27.82 -6.93 -10.76
CA VAL A 350 26.94 -5.83 -10.41
C VAL A 350 25.54 -6.19 -10.90
N ILE A 351 24.57 -6.25 -9.99
CA ILE A 351 23.16 -6.47 -10.30
C ILE A 351 22.44 -5.13 -10.25
N MET A 352 21.65 -4.83 -11.29
CA MET A 352 20.96 -3.56 -11.46
C MET A 352 19.48 -3.78 -11.76
N CYS A 353 18.62 -2.94 -11.17
CA CYS A 353 17.23 -2.80 -11.60
C CYS A 353 16.88 -1.32 -11.87
N ALA A 354 15.61 -0.95 -11.80
CA ALA A 354 15.20 0.45 -11.96
C ALA A 354 15.76 1.37 -10.86
N VAL A 355 15.56 1.00 -9.59
CA VAL A 355 15.83 1.86 -8.41
C VAL A 355 16.59 1.17 -7.27
N GLY A 356 17.08 -0.06 -7.47
CA GLY A 356 17.90 -0.80 -6.49
C GLY A 356 17.14 -1.86 -5.66
N GLY A 357 15.80 -1.85 -5.63
CA GLY A 357 15.01 -2.80 -4.83
C GLY A 357 15.07 -4.25 -5.32
N ARG A 358 14.62 -4.49 -6.56
CA ARG A 358 14.67 -5.84 -7.19
C ARG A 358 16.08 -6.42 -7.24
N SER A 359 17.09 -5.59 -7.53
CA SER A 359 18.48 -6.03 -7.62
C SER A 359 19.05 -6.40 -6.24
N GLY A 360 18.68 -5.70 -5.17
CA GLY A 360 19.07 -6.08 -3.81
C GLY A 360 18.61 -7.50 -3.44
N ARG A 361 17.35 -7.83 -3.73
CA ARG A 361 16.79 -9.18 -3.53
C ARG A 361 17.51 -10.26 -4.34
N VAL A 362 17.85 -9.95 -5.59
CA VAL A 362 18.62 -10.87 -6.44
C VAL A 362 20.02 -11.08 -5.88
N VAL A 363 20.69 -10.03 -5.39
CA VAL A 363 22.03 -10.15 -4.78
C VAL A 363 22.00 -11.00 -3.52
N GLU A 364 20.99 -10.83 -2.68
CA GLU A 364 20.79 -11.67 -1.49
C GLU A 364 20.65 -13.15 -1.87
N ALA A 365 19.76 -13.48 -2.82
CA ALA A 365 19.56 -14.83 -3.30
C ALA A 365 20.82 -15.43 -3.96
N LEU A 366 21.51 -14.66 -4.81
CA LEU A 366 22.74 -15.06 -5.48
C LEU A 366 23.86 -15.37 -4.46
N ARG A 367 24.01 -14.55 -3.42
CA ARG A 367 25.01 -14.79 -2.37
C ARG A 367 24.75 -16.07 -1.59
N GLN A 368 23.49 -16.34 -1.26
CA GLN A 368 23.09 -17.62 -0.66
C GLN A 368 23.39 -18.82 -1.58
N ALA A 369 23.33 -18.62 -2.91
CA ALA A 369 23.67 -19.61 -3.92
C ALA A 369 25.19 -19.69 -4.26
N GLY A 370 26.06 -18.99 -3.52
CA GLY A 370 27.52 -19.07 -3.67
C GLY A 370 28.16 -17.97 -4.55
N TYR A 371 27.39 -16.99 -5.02
CA TYR A 371 27.91 -15.85 -5.79
C TYR A 371 28.43 -14.76 -4.84
N ALA A 372 29.51 -15.05 -4.12
CA ALA A 372 30.04 -14.20 -3.05
C ALA A 372 30.41 -12.77 -3.49
N LYS A 373 30.68 -12.55 -4.78
CA LYS A 373 31.10 -11.26 -5.35
C LYS A 373 29.95 -10.49 -6.03
N ALA A 374 28.70 -10.89 -5.80
CA ALA A 374 27.54 -10.13 -6.25
C ALA A 374 27.34 -8.87 -5.38
N VAL A 375 27.06 -7.73 -6.03
CA VAL A 375 26.78 -6.44 -5.39
C VAL A 375 25.56 -5.78 -6.03
N ASN A 376 24.77 -5.06 -5.23
CA ASN A 376 23.60 -4.30 -5.67
C ASN A 376 24.02 -2.91 -6.15
N MET A 377 23.53 -2.45 -7.29
CA MET A 377 23.73 -1.06 -7.72
C MET A 377 22.69 -0.15 -7.05
N ALA A 378 23.14 0.70 -6.12
CA ALA A 378 22.30 1.65 -5.39
C ALA A 378 21.59 2.61 -6.36
N GLY A 379 20.27 2.79 -6.19
CA GLY A 379 19.47 3.68 -7.03
C GLY A 379 19.27 3.20 -8.48
N GLY A 380 19.83 2.04 -8.85
CA GLY A 380 19.66 1.40 -10.16
C GLY A 380 19.98 2.31 -11.36
N ILE A 381 19.32 2.04 -12.49
CA ILE A 381 19.54 2.81 -13.72
C ILE A 381 19.04 4.25 -13.63
N VAL A 382 18.10 4.55 -12.72
CA VAL A 382 17.61 5.92 -12.49
C VAL A 382 18.76 6.79 -11.98
N GLU A 383 19.46 6.35 -10.93
CA GLU A 383 20.56 7.12 -10.37
C GLU A 383 21.81 7.13 -11.28
N TRP A 384 22.05 6.04 -11.99
CA TRP A 384 23.05 6.02 -13.09
C TRP A 384 22.78 7.12 -14.13
N THR A 385 21.51 7.30 -14.51
CA THR A 385 21.09 8.32 -15.48
C THR A 385 21.17 9.74 -14.90
N ASN A 386 20.79 9.93 -13.63
CA ASN A 386 20.92 11.22 -12.94
C ASN A 386 22.36 11.73 -12.94
N ARG A 387 23.32 10.81 -12.85
CA ARG A 387 24.77 11.07 -12.92
C ARG A 387 25.30 11.23 -14.34
N GLN A 388 24.44 11.19 -15.35
CA GLN A 388 24.75 11.36 -16.76
C GLN A 388 25.76 10.32 -17.30
N PHE A 389 25.76 9.12 -16.72
CA PHE A 389 26.61 8.04 -17.20
C PHE A 389 26.10 7.44 -18.52
N PRO A 390 26.97 6.74 -19.28
CA PRO A 390 26.61 6.21 -20.59
C PRO A 390 25.39 5.29 -20.53
N THR A 391 24.44 5.51 -21.43
CA THR A 391 23.26 4.67 -21.63
C THR A 391 22.99 4.47 -23.11
N GLU A 392 22.45 3.31 -23.47
CA GLU A 392 21.91 3.03 -24.80
C GLU A 392 20.38 3.09 -24.74
N ARG A 393 19.76 3.58 -25.82
CA ARG A 393 18.31 3.52 -25.99
C ARG A 393 18.00 2.52 -27.11
N GLY A 394 17.04 1.63 -26.89
CA GLY A 394 16.51 0.82 -27.98
C GLY A 394 15.75 1.69 -28.97
N THR A 395 15.87 1.39 -30.25
CA THR A 395 14.93 1.90 -31.26
C THR A 395 13.55 1.31 -30.96
N ARG A 396 12.52 2.17 -30.81
CA ARG A 396 11.12 1.70 -30.83
C ARG A 396 10.91 0.92 -32.13
N GLN A 397 10.63 -0.38 -32.03
CA GLN A 397 9.90 -1.09 -33.08
C GLN A 397 8.41 -0.98 -32.78
#